data_AF-A0A2W6RP80-F1
#
_entry.id   AF-A0A2W6RP80-F1
#
_cell.length_a   1.000
_cell.length_b   1.000
_cell.length_c   1.000
_cell.angle_alpha   90.00
_cell.angle_beta   90.00
_cell.angle_gamma   90.00
#
_symmetry.space_group_name_H-M   'P 1'
#
loop_
_entity.id
_entity.type
_entity.pdbx_description
1 polymer ?
#
loop_
_entity_poly.entity_id
_entity_poly.type
_entity_poly.pdbx_seq_one_letter_code
_entity_poly.pdbx_strand_id
1 'polypeptide(L)'
;MKKLLVFSCILIGMITNAQTNRFFYEYKFIPDINDKTDIKTEMMYLDIDKNGSSYYSRDKYIADSTQKADLEKQIKAFSGSININKREKPGQVSYRVTKS
;
A
#
# COMPACT_ATOMS: atom_id res chain seq x y z
N MET A 1 40.73 -4.86 20.13
CA MET A 1 40.03 -3.58 19.83
C MET A 1 39.16 -3.67 18.57
N LYS A 2 39.68 -4.07 17.39
CA LYS A 2 38.89 -4.19 16.14
C LYS A 2 37.65 -5.09 16.25
N LYS A 3 37.75 -6.25 16.91
CA LYS A 3 36.62 -7.18 17.12
C LYS A 3 35.50 -6.61 18.01
N LEU A 4 35.88 -5.80 19.01
CA LEU A 4 34.94 -5.11 19.90
C LEU A 4 34.17 -4.01 19.14
N LEU A 5 34.88 -3.31 18.24
CA LEU A 5 34.29 -2.28 17.38
C LEU A 5 33.29 -2.88 16.39
N VAL A 6 33.64 -4.00 15.75
CA VAL A 6 32.71 -4.75 14.88
C VAL A 6 31.48 -5.24 15.64
N PHE A 7 31.66 -5.79 16.85
CA PHE A 7 30.55 -6.22 17.70
C PHE A 7 29.64 -5.05 18.09
N SER A 8 30.22 -3.90 18.43
CA SER A 8 29.47 -2.68 18.75
C SER A 8 28.66 -2.16 17.55
N CYS A 9 29.21 -2.17 16.33
CA CYS A 9 28.48 -1.79 15.13
C CYS A 9 27.27 -2.70 14.85
N ILE A 10 27.42 -4.02 15.07
CA ILE A 10 26.32 -4.98 14.89
C ILE A 10 25.21 -4.72 15.92
N LEU A 11 25.57 -4.42 17.17
CA LEU A 11 24.60 -4.13 18.23
C LEU A 11 23.82 -2.84 17.97
N ILE A 12 24.49 -1.79 17.46
CA ILE A 12 23.85 -0.51 17.10
C ILE A 12 22.86 -0.69 15.93
N GLY A 13 23.17 -1.55 14.97
CA GLY A 13 22.28 -1.86 13.85
C GLY A 13 20.96 -2.54 14.24
N MET A 14 20.89 -3.18 15.42
CA MET A 14 19.66 -3.80 15.92
C MET A 14 18.70 -2.78 16.56
N ILE A 15 19.20 -1.60 16.94
CA ILE A 15 18.40 -0.57 17.63
C ILE A 15 17.64 0.31 16.64
N THR A 16 18.05 0.34 15.37
CA THR A 16 17.37 1.09 14.31
C THR A 16 16.11 0.36 13.83
N ASN A 17 15.07 0.37 14.65
CA ASN A 17 13.74 -0.14 14.29
C ASN A 17 12.96 0.95 13.54
N ALA A 18 13.09 0.99 12.21
CA ALA A 18 12.20 1.76 11.34
C ALA A 18 11.00 0.89 10.91
N GLN A 19 10.32 0.25 11.87
CA GLN A 19 9.20 -0.63 11.58
C GLN A 19 7.95 0.21 11.30
N THR A 20 7.46 0.17 10.06
CA THR A 20 6.11 0.61 9.71
C THR A 20 5.12 -0.45 10.19
N ASN A 21 4.20 -0.07 11.04
CA ASN A 21 3.14 -0.97 11.52
C ASN A 21 1.97 -0.94 10.53
N ARG A 22 1.52 -2.12 10.08
CA ARG A 22 0.35 -2.25 9.20
C ARG A 22 -0.77 -2.99 9.91
N PHE A 23 -1.94 -2.37 9.98
CA PHE A 23 -3.18 -2.97 10.46
C PHE A 23 -4.14 -3.20 9.29
N PHE A 24 -4.89 -4.30 9.37
CA PHE A 24 -5.89 -4.66 8.37
C PHE A 24 -7.28 -4.46 8.95
N TYR A 25 -8.10 -3.70 8.23
CA TYR A 25 -9.50 -3.47 8.57
C TYR A 25 -10.39 -4.04 7.49
N GLU A 26 -11.47 -4.71 7.89
CA GLU A 26 -12.54 -5.10 6.99
C GLU A 26 -13.65 -4.05 7.09
N TYR A 27 -13.88 -3.31 6.02
CA TYR A 27 -14.91 -2.29 5.94
C TYR A 27 -16.13 -2.85 5.18
N LYS A 28 -17.31 -2.75 5.80
CA LYS A 28 -18.59 -3.20 5.20
C LYS A 28 -19.53 -2.03 5.05
N PHE A 29 -20.11 -1.89 3.87
CA PHE A 29 -21.03 -0.81 3.56
C PHE A 29 -22.05 -1.24 2.51
N ILE A 30 -23.19 -0.56 2.52
CA ILE A 30 -24.27 -0.74 1.56
C ILE A 30 -24.26 0.53 0.70
N PRO A 31 -23.89 0.45 -0.58
CA PRO A 31 -23.74 1.63 -1.43
C PRO A 31 -25.09 2.21 -1.88
N ASP A 32 -26.12 1.39 -2.03
CA ASP A 32 -27.48 1.81 -2.38
C ASP A 32 -28.44 1.56 -1.21
N ILE A 33 -29.05 2.63 -0.71
CA ILE A 33 -29.99 2.57 0.42
C ILE A 33 -31.24 1.75 0.05
N ASN A 34 -31.60 1.69 -1.24
CA ASN A 34 -32.76 0.96 -1.74
C ASN A 34 -32.49 -0.54 -1.90
N ASP A 35 -31.23 -0.94 -2.07
CA ASP A 35 -30.79 -2.33 -2.15
C ASP A 35 -29.96 -2.71 -0.92
N LYS A 36 -30.67 -3.03 0.17
CA LYS A 36 -30.04 -3.45 1.43
C LYS A 36 -29.34 -4.82 1.35
N THR A 37 -29.47 -5.53 0.23
CA THR A 37 -28.86 -6.85 0.04
C THR A 37 -27.48 -6.77 -0.59
N ASP A 38 -27.14 -5.67 -1.26
CA ASP A 38 -25.82 -5.39 -1.82
C ASP A 38 -24.84 -4.93 -0.73
N ILE A 39 -24.48 -5.84 0.18
CA ILE A 39 -23.45 -5.59 1.19
C ILE A 39 -22.08 -5.77 0.55
N LYS A 40 -21.35 -4.67 0.41
CA LYS A 40 -19.99 -4.67 -0.12
C LYS A 40 -18.98 -4.66 1.00
N THR A 41 -17.93 -5.45 0.83
CA THR A 41 -16.84 -5.61 1.78
C THR A 41 -15.54 -5.21 1.11
N GLU A 42 -14.73 -4.40 1.79
CA GLU A 42 -13.46 -3.92 1.28
C GLU A 42 -12.39 -3.98 2.38
N MET A 43 -11.22 -4.50 2.03
CA MET A 43 -10.07 -4.50 2.94
C MET A 43 -9.33 -3.17 2.87
N MET A 44 -9.09 -2.57 4.03
CA MET A 44 -8.38 -1.33 4.20
C MET A 44 -7.07 -1.55 4.98
N TYR A 45 -6.02 -0.86 4.58
CA TYR A 45 -4.75 -0.79 5.29
C TYR A 45 -4.70 0.48 6.12
N LEU A 46 -4.24 0.33 7.36
CA LEU A 46 -3.74 1.44 8.16
C LEU A 46 -2.24 1.23 8.35
N ASP A 47 -1.44 2.04 7.67
CA ASP A 47 0.00 2.06 7.82
C ASP A 47 0.38 3.19 8.76
N ILE A 48 1.17 2.88 9.79
CA ILE A 48 1.68 3.84 10.76
C ILE A 48 3.19 3.80 10.72
N ASP A 49 3.79 4.95 10.42
CA ASP A 49 5.23 5.16 10.46
C ASP A 49 5.58 6.38 11.32
N LYS A 50 6.87 6.71 11.39
CA LYS A 50 7.39 7.84 12.17
C LYS A 50 6.85 9.22 11.75
N ASN A 51 6.35 9.34 10.52
CA ASN A 51 5.85 10.59 9.93
C ASN A 51 4.33 10.69 10.05
N GLY A 52 3.64 9.62 10.44
CA GLY A 52 2.20 9.63 10.64
C GLY A 52 1.51 8.32 10.26
N SER A 53 0.23 8.43 9.93
CA SER A 53 -0.66 7.33 9.57
C SER A 53 -1.31 7.53 8.21
N SER A 54 -1.47 6.44 7.45
CA SER A 54 -2.14 6.41 6.15
C SER A 54 -3.18 5.31 6.11
N TYR A 55 -4.42 5.69 5.80
CA TYR A 55 -5.57 4.77 5.69
C TYR A 55 -6.09 4.72 4.25
N TYR A 56 -6.11 3.54 3.63
CA TYR A 56 -6.45 3.38 2.21
C TYR A 56 -6.88 1.94 1.84
N SER A 57 -7.53 1.78 0.69
CA SER A 57 -7.96 0.47 0.18
C SER A 57 -6.81 -0.40 -0.28
N ARG A 58 -6.83 -1.68 0.12
CA ARG A 58 -5.92 -2.73 -0.35
C ARG A 58 -6.02 -2.90 -1.86
N ASP A 59 -7.24 -3.06 -2.37
CA ASP A 59 -7.45 -3.44 -3.77
C ASP A 59 -6.99 -2.31 -4.69
N LYS A 60 -7.28 -1.06 -4.29
CA LYS A 60 -6.75 0.12 -4.96
C LYS A 60 -5.23 0.14 -4.98
N TYR A 61 -4.61 -0.08 -3.81
CA TYR A 61 -3.16 -0.09 -3.69
C TYR A 61 -2.51 -1.14 -4.60
N ILE A 62 -3.08 -2.35 -4.66
CA ILE A 62 -2.59 -3.42 -5.53
C ILE A 62 -2.76 -3.03 -7.00
N ALA A 63 -3.92 -2.52 -7.40
CA ALA A 63 -4.19 -2.10 -8.77
C ALA A 63 -3.23 -1.00 -9.24
N ASP A 64 -3.05 0.05 -8.45
CA ASP A 64 -2.15 1.17 -8.75
C ASP A 64 -0.69 0.70 -8.82
N SER A 65 -0.25 -0.12 -7.86
CA SER A 65 1.13 -0.64 -7.79
C SER A 65 1.47 -1.51 -9.00
N THR A 66 0.57 -2.42 -9.36
CA THR A 66 0.77 -3.31 -10.50
C THR A 66 0.67 -2.54 -11.83
N GLN A 67 -0.14 -1.48 -11.91
CA GLN A 67 -0.26 -0.68 -13.14
C GLN A 67 1.02 0.11 -13.36
N LYS A 68 1.55 0.70 -12.28
CA LYS A 68 2.85 1.36 -12.30
C LYS A 68 3.96 0.43 -12.75
N ALA A 69 4.03 -0.78 -12.21
CA ALA A 69 5.05 -1.76 -12.60
C ALA A 69 4.97 -2.14 -14.09
N ASP A 70 3.76 -2.35 -14.62
CA ASP A 70 3.55 -2.64 -16.05
C ASP A 70 3.94 -1.47 -16.94
N LEU A 71 3.63 -0.23 -16.53
CA LEU A 71 4.05 0.97 -17.23
C LEU A 71 5.57 1.13 -17.25
N GLU A 72 6.22 0.97 -16.10
CA GLU A 72 7.69 1.03 -16.01
C GLU A 72 8.37 -0.02 -16.90
N LYS A 73 7.78 -1.22 -16.99
CA LYS A 73 8.27 -2.28 -17.88
C LYS A 73 8.14 -1.89 -19.35
N GLN A 74 7.02 -1.31 -19.76
CA GLN A 74 6.79 -0.85 -21.14
C GLN A 74 7.76 0.28 -21.53
N ILE A 75 7.97 1.24 -20.63
CA ILE A 75 8.92 2.35 -20.83
C ILE A 75 10.35 1.80 -21.00
N LYS A 76 10.77 0.87 -20.15
CA LYS A 76 12.09 0.23 -20.24
C LYS A 76 12.26 -0.60 -21.51
N ALA A 77 11.18 -1.19 -22.02
CA ALA A 77 11.18 -1.95 -23.26
C ALA A 77 11.25 -1.07 -24.54
N PHE A 78 11.32 0.26 -24.40
CA PHE A 78 11.41 1.21 -25.51
C PHE A 78 10.30 1.04 -26.56
N SER A 79 9.10 0.61 -26.13
CA SER A 79 7.95 0.54 -27.04
C SER A 79 7.49 1.96 -27.35
N GLY A 80 7.49 2.32 -28.64
CA GLY A 80 6.98 3.63 -29.12
C GLY A 80 5.48 3.85 -28.86
N SER A 81 4.80 2.89 -28.25
CA SER A 81 3.42 2.97 -27.79
C SER A 81 3.30 2.43 -26.36
N ILE A 82 2.52 3.15 -25.53
CA ILE A 82 2.19 2.75 -24.16
C ILE A 82 0.76 2.25 -24.18
N ASN A 83 0.55 1.01 -23.73
CA ASN A 83 -0.78 0.44 -23.56
C ASN A 83 -1.19 0.50 -22.08
N ILE A 84 -2.26 1.23 -21.80
CA ILE A 84 -2.81 1.39 -20.45
C ILE A 84 -4.09 0.55 -20.36
N ASN A 85 -3.98 -0.63 -19.76
CA ASN A 85 -5.16 -1.45 -19.47
C ASN A 85 -5.80 -0.97 -18.15
N LYS A 86 -7.03 -0.47 -18.23
CA LYS A 86 -7.82 -0.15 -17.04
C LYS A 86 -8.22 -1.47 -16.37
N ARG A 87 -7.64 -1.78 -15.21
CA ARG A 87 -7.98 -3.00 -14.49
C ARG A 87 -9.39 -2.93 -13.90
N GLU A 88 -10.09 -4.05 -13.93
CA GLU A 88 -11.54 -4.13 -13.65
C GLU A 88 -11.93 -3.92 -12.18
N LYS A 89 -10.97 -3.87 -11.24
CA LYS A 89 -11.27 -3.82 -9.80
C LYS A 89 -10.32 -2.90 -9.01
N PRO A 90 -10.48 -1.57 -9.09
CA PRO A 90 -9.66 -0.62 -8.32
C PRO A 90 -10.07 -0.48 -6.84
N GLY A 91 -10.94 -1.33 -6.31
CA GLY A 91 -11.62 -1.08 -5.02
C GLY A 91 -12.71 0.01 -5.15
N GLN A 92 -13.60 0.11 -4.16
CA GLN A 92 -14.66 1.12 -4.15
C GLN A 92 -14.25 2.36 -3.37
N VAL A 93 -13.43 2.18 -2.34
CA VAL A 93 -12.83 3.26 -1.57
C VAL A 93 -11.60 3.79 -2.31
N SER A 94 -11.81 4.90 -3.01
CA SER A 94 -10.76 5.52 -3.83
C SER A 94 -9.88 6.52 -3.06
N TYR A 95 -10.32 6.99 -1.89
CA TYR A 95 -9.62 8.02 -1.13
C TYR A 95 -8.55 7.41 -0.22
N ARG A 96 -7.46 8.17 0.00
CA ARG A 96 -6.44 7.90 1.01
C ARG A 96 -6.50 9.00 2.06
N VAL A 97 -6.64 8.63 3.32
CA VAL A 97 -6.59 9.57 4.45
C VAL A 97 -5.20 9.52 5.05
N THR A 98 -4.56 10.67 5.23
CA THR A 98 -3.24 10.76 5.87
C THR A 98 -3.30 11.72 7.04
N LYS A 99 -2.67 11.34 8.15
CA LYS A 99 -2.55 12.19 9.34
C LYS A 99 -1.09 12.18 9.81
N SER A 100 -0.51 13.37 9.93
CA SER A 100 0.83 13.62 10.48
C SER A 100 0.80 13.69 12.00
#